data_AF-A0A8J2J1D7-F1
#
_entry.id   AF-A0A8J2J1D7-F1
#
_cell.length_a   1.000
_cell.length_b   1.000
_cell.length_c   1.000
_cell.angle_alpha   90.00
_cell.angle_beta   90.00
_cell.angle_gamma   90.00
#
_symmetry.space_group_name_H-M   'P 1'
#
loop_
_entity.id
_entity.type
_entity.pdbx_description
1 polymer ?
#
loop_
_entity_poly.entity_id
_entity_poly.type
_entity_poly.pdbx_seq_one_letter_code
_entity_poly.pdbx_strand_id
1 'polypeptide(L)'
;MKSGQKLSIVLLLAVCYIVNTTDGELIKCKTFDMKLSETGHNHLKECATAHGIASKKDMTPDKIPCFSKCIFEHKNLIDDKGKPHKENVLNILSDAVPEAMKGGLTTSLTKCLDDHGDGIDPTDEACQTYTPLAMCIHMVYLEICKPE
;
A
#
# COMPACT_ATOMS: atom_id res chain seq x y z
N MET A 1 -11.95 27.19 -9.43
CA MET A 1 -10.65 26.60 -9.01
C MET A 1 -10.77 25.08 -9.07
N LYS A 2 -9.81 24.43 -9.74
CA LYS A 2 -9.91 23.08 -10.34
C LYS A 2 -9.84 21.96 -9.29
N SER A 3 -10.78 21.01 -9.32
CA SER A 3 -10.79 19.78 -8.47
C SER A 3 -9.57 18.87 -8.64
N GLY A 4 -8.72 19.08 -9.67
CA GLY A 4 -7.51 18.29 -9.89
C GLY A 4 -6.35 18.58 -8.92
N GLN A 5 -6.34 19.73 -8.23
CA GLN A 5 -5.18 20.13 -7.40
C GLN A 5 -5.23 19.55 -5.98
N LYS A 6 -6.40 19.11 -5.50
CA LYS A 6 -6.55 18.46 -4.19
C LYS A 6 -6.17 16.97 -4.22
N LEU A 7 -6.30 16.32 -5.37
CA LEU A 7 -5.97 14.90 -5.56
C LEU A 7 -4.45 14.66 -5.46
N SER A 8 -3.62 15.57 -5.99
CA SER A 8 -2.14 15.47 -5.91
C SER A 8 -1.57 15.57 -4.50
N ILE A 9 -2.19 16.35 -3.60
CA ILE A 9 -1.66 16.55 -2.24
C ILE A 9 -1.97 15.34 -1.35
N VAL A 10 -3.15 14.75 -1.50
CA VAL A 10 -3.53 13.50 -0.82
C VAL A 10 -2.68 12.33 -1.31
N LEU A 11 -2.39 12.28 -2.62
CA LEU A 11 -1.50 11.28 -3.23
C LEU A 11 -0.07 11.36 -2.70
N LEU A 12 0.46 12.57 -2.45
CA LEU A 12 1.82 12.78 -1.91
C LEU A 12 1.93 12.39 -0.43
N LEU A 13 0.98 12.80 0.42
CA LEU A 13 1.05 12.57 1.87
C LEU A 13 0.93 11.09 2.25
N ALA A 14 0.20 10.35 1.45
CA ALA A 14 -0.09 8.98 1.75
C ALA A 14 1.13 8.10 1.46
N VAL A 15 1.82 8.28 0.32
CA VAL A 15 2.95 7.41 -0.03
C VAL A 15 4.22 7.80 0.72
N CYS A 16 4.26 9.02 1.25
CA CYS A 16 5.27 9.46 2.19
C CYS A 16 5.40 8.52 3.40
N TYR A 17 4.32 7.91 3.90
CA TYR A 17 4.39 7.12 5.14
C TYR A 17 5.36 5.92 5.03
N ILE A 18 5.42 5.28 3.88
CA ILE A 18 6.14 4.02 3.69
C ILE A 18 7.68 4.21 3.71
N VAL A 19 8.18 5.42 3.44
CA VAL A 19 9.62 5.66 3.20
C VAL A 19 10.34 6.33 4.39
N ASN A 20 9.64 6.90 5.39
CA ASN A 20 10.31 7.44 6.59
C ASN A 20 10.51 6.46 7.71
N THR A 21 10.03 5.23 7.59
CA THR A 21 10.35 4.22 8.59
C THR A 21 11.79 3.78 8.34
N THR A 22 12.76 4.62 8.67
CA THR A 22 14.18 4.30 8.65
C THR A 22 14.61 3.66 9.97
N ASP A 23 13.89 3.85 11.08
CA ASP A 23 14.17 3.18 12.36
C ASP A 23 12.90 3.01 13.20
N GLY A 24 12.15 1.91 13.00
CA GLY A 24 11.16 1.44 13.98
C GLY A 24 10.06 2.43 14.42
N GLU A 25 9.80 3.49 13.65
CA GLU A 25 8.77 4.49 13.98
C GLU A 25 7.37 3.86 13.98
N LEU A 26 6.64 4.11 15.06
CA LEU A 26 5.27 3.67 15.24
C LEU A 26 4.35 4.41 14.28
N ILE A 27 3.56 3.64 13.53
CA ILE A 27 2.46 4.15 12.73
C ILE A 27 1.30 4.47 13.64
N LYS A 28 1.11 5.75 13.94
CA LYS A 28 -0.05 6.20 14.69
C LYS A 28 -1.33 6.01 13.88
N CYS A 29 -2.17 5.10 14.33
CA CYS A 29 -3.51 4.90 13.80
C CYS A 29 -4.55 5.28 14.84
N LYS A 30 -5.80 5.48 14.41
CA LYS A 30 -6.90 6.04 15.23
C LYS A 30 -6.97 5.50 16.65
N THR A 31 -6.76 4.19 16.84
CA THR A 31 -6.93 3.52 18.13
C THR A 31 -5.74 2.65 18.54
N PHE A 32 -4.66 2.62 17.76
CA PHE A 32 -3.49 1.79 18.02
C PHE A 32 -2.28 2.27 17.23
N ASP A 33 -1.10 1.93 17.72
CA ASP A 33 0.14 2.14 17.02
C ASP A 33 0.54 0.85 16.29
N MET A 34 0.77 0.93 14.98
CA MET A 34 1.31 -0.21 14.24
C MET A 34 2.82 -0.16 14.27
N LYS A 35 3.44 -1.31 14.47
CA LYS A 35 4.86 -1.50 14.23
C LYS A 35 5.04 -2.46 13.07
N LEU A 36 5.72 -2.02 12.03
CA LEU A 36 6.15 -2.93 10.97
C LEU A 36 7.16 -3.92 11.56
N SER A 37 7.00 -5.20 11.24
CA SER A 37 8.02 -6.20 11.54
C SER A 37 9.32 -5.87 10.79
N GLU A 38 10.46 -6.35 11.30
CA GLU A 38 11.76 -6.17 10.63
C GLU A 38 11.74 -6.68 9.18
N THR A 39 11.14 -7.85 8.96
CA THR A 39 10.91 -8.40 7.62
C THR A 39 10.03 -7.49 6.76
N GLY A 40 8.97 -6.90 7.33
CA GLY A 40 8.16 -5.90 6.64
C GLY A 40 8.97 -4.69 6.21
N HIS A 41 9.81 -4.18 7.11
CA HIS A 41 10.72 -3.07 6.85
C HIS A 41 11.71 -3.36 5.73
N ASN A 42 12.32 -4.55 5.74
CA ASN A 42 13.31 -4.93 4.75
C ASN A 42 12.68 -5.04 3.36
N HIS A 43 11.50 -5.65 3.24
CA HIS A 43 10.78 -5.72 1.96
C HIS A 43 10.41 -4.31 1.43
N LEU A 44 10.00 -3.38 2.30
CA LEU A 44 9.74 -1.99 1.90
C LEU A 44 11.01 -1.30 1.37
N LYS A 45 12.15 -1.51 2.04
CA LYS A 45 13.45 -0.95 1.62
C LYS A 45 13.93 -1.57 0.30
N GLU A 46 13.78 -2.87 0.12
CA GLU A 46 14.14 -3.58 -1.11
C GLU A 46 13.34 -3.05 -2.31
N CYS A 47 12.01 -2.96 -2.18
CA CYS A 47 11.15 -2.41 -3.22
C CYS A 47 11.42 -0.92 -3.50
N ALA A 48 11.66 -0.12 -2.46
CA ALA A 48 12.01 1.28 -2.63
C ALA A 48 13.33 1.43 -3.41
N THR A 49 14.35 0.63 -3.06
CA THR A 49 15.65 0.62 -3.72
C THR A 49 15.53 0.19 -5.19
N ALA A 50 14.75 -0.87 -5.46
CA ALA A 50 14.53 -1.40 -6.81
C ALA A 50 13.92 -0.35 -7.76
N HIS A 51 13.15 0.60 -7.23
CA HIS A 51 12.48 1.64 -8.01
C HIS A 51 13.09 3.04 -7.81
N GLY A 52 14.31 3.12 -7.28
CA GLY A 52 15.04 4.38 -7.12
C GLY A 52 14.33 5.38 -6.21
N ILE A 53 13.71 4.89 -5.13
CA ILE A 53 13.05 5.68 -4.10
C ILE A 53 13.99 5.72 -2.90
N ALA A 54 14.91 6.69 -2.89
CA ALA A 54 15.86 6.85 -1.79
C ALA A 54 15.23 7.54 -0.56
N SER A 55 14.18 8.33 -0.80
CA SER A 55 13.47 9.09 0.21
C SER A 55 12.00 9.29 -0.13
N LYS A 56 11.22 9.80 0.83
CA LYS A 56 9.83 10.22 0.62
C LYS A 56 9.62 11.09 -0.63
N LYS A 57 10.57 11.99 -0.91
CA LYS A 57 10.45 12.95 -2.03
C LYS A 57 10.61 12.29 -3.38
N ASP A 58 11.27 11.14 -3.42
CA ASP A 58 11.54 10.38 -4.64
C ASP A 58 10.37 9.47 -5.01
N MET A 59 9.38 9.34 -4.12
CA MET A 59 8.17 8.56 -4.33
C MET A 59 7.16 9.38 -5.13
N THR A 60 7.34 9.39 -6.44
CA THR A 60 6.48 10.08 -7.40
C THR A 60 5.30 9.19 -7.83
N PRO A 61 4.19 9.77 -8.34
CA PRO A 61 3.00 9.00 -8.74
C PRO A 61 3.26 7.85 -9.69
N ASP A 62 4.23 7.99 -10.60
CA ASP A 62 4.64 6.98 -11.57
C ASP A 62 5.38 5.79 -10.94
N LYS A 63 5.96 5.92 -9.74
CA LYS A 63 6.68 4.85 -9.04
C LYS A 63 5.80 4.03 -8.10
N ILE A 64 4.69 4.61 -7.62
CA ILE A 64 3.73 3.96 -6.71
C ILE A 64 3.29 2.58 -7.24
N PRO A 65 2.94 2.41 -8.53
CA PRO A 65 2.36 1.16 -8.99
C PRO A 65 3.36 0.00 -8.95
N CYS A 66 4.57 0.20 -9.46
CA CYS A 66 5.61 -0.83 -9.40
C CYS A 66 6.11 -1.08 -7.98
N PHE A 67 6.25 -0.03 -7.17
CA PHE A 67 6.55 -0.18 -5.75
C PHE A 67 5.50 -1.07 -5.05
N SER A 68 4.21 -0.83 -5.31
CA SER A 68 3.12 -1.59 -4.72
C SER A 68 3.09 -3.04 -5.20
N LYS A 69 3.30 -3.28 -6.50
CA LYS A 69 3.44 -4.63 -7.07
C LYS A 69 4.56 -5.41 -6.37
N CYS A 70 5.74 -4.80 -6.22
CA CYS A 70 6.87 -5.40 -5.53
C CYS A 70 6.53 -5.83 -4.10
N ILE A 71 5.80 -5.00 -3.34
CA ILE A 71 5.35 -5.37 -1.98
C ILE A 71 4.41 -6.57 -1.99
N PHE A 72 3.50 -6.61 -2.97
CA PHE A 72 2.59 -7.75 -3.13
C PHE A 72 3.36 -9.04 -3.44
N GLU A 73 4.37 -8.98 -4.30
CA GLU A 73 5.24 -10.11 -4.63
C GLU A 73 5.99 -10.61 -3.39
N HIS A 74 6.66 -9.73 -2.65
CA HIS A 74 7.41 -10.06 -1.44
C HIS A 74 6.57 -10.66 -0.31
N LYS A 75 5.26 -10.43 -0.33
CA LYS A 75 4.32 -10.92 0.68
C LYS A 75 3.49 -12.10 0.18
N ASN A 76 3.82 -12.66 -0.99
CA ASN A 76 3.08 -13.75 -1.62
C ASN A 76 1.58 -13.43 -1.75
N LEU A 77 1.27 -12.16 -2.04
CA LEU A 77 -0.08 -11.63 -2.21
C LEU A 77 -0.55 -11.66 -3.64
N ILE A 78 0.23 -12.31 -4.51
CA ILE A 78 -0.06 -12.45 -5.92
C ILE A 78 -0.25 -13.94 -6.21
N ASP A 79 -1.23 -14.27 -7.03
CA ASP A 79 -1.49 -15.61 -7.51
C ASP A 79 -0.53 -16.02 -8.64
N ASP A 80 -0.69 -17.24 -9.14
CA ASP A 80 0.11 -17.79 -10.25
C ASP A 80 -0.08 -17.03 -11.58
N LYS A 81 -1.10 -16.17 -11.67
CA LYS A 81 -1.41 -15.34 -12.83
C LYS A 81 -0.91 -13.91 -12.67
N GLY A 82 -0.17 -13.60 -11.61
CA GLY A 82 0.32 -12.24 -11.41
C GLY A 82 -0.76 -11.25 -10.93
N LYS A 83 -1.90 -11.75 -10.43
CA LYS A 83 -3.00 -10.94 -9.87
C LYS A 83 -3.09 -11.04 -8.35
N PRO A 84 -3.67 -10.06 -7.64
CA PRO A 84 -3.82 -10.12 -6.19
C PRO A 84 -4.60 -11.35 -5.70
N HIS A 85 -3.97 -12.16 -4.86
CA HIS A 85 -4.60 -13.28 -4.17
C HIS A 85 -5.40 -12.76 -2.98
N LYS A 86 -6.71 -12.54 -3.19
CA LYS A 86 -7.62 -11.91 -2.20
C LYS A 86 -7.50 -12.51 -0.79
N GLU A 87 -7.51 -13.83 -0.66
CA GLU A 87 -7.41 -14.48 0.66
C GLU A 87 -6.08 -14.16 1.37
N ASN A 88 -4.94 -14.23 0.67
CA ASN A 88 -3.65 -13.90 1.24
C ASN A 88 -3.58 -12.43 1.68
N VAL A 89 -4.16 -11.51 0.88
CA VAL A 89 -4.21 -10.09 1.23
C VAL A 89 -5.00 -9.86 2.51
N LEU A 90 -6.15 -10.53 2.67
CA LEU A 90 -6.98 -10.41 3.87
C LEU A 90 -6.36 -11.11 5.08
N ASN A 91 -5.62 -12.20 4.87
CA ASN A 91 -4.94 -12.92 5.95
C ASN A 91 -3.84 -12.07 6.61
N ILE A 92 -3.14 -11.22 5.85
CA ILE A 92 -2.16 -10.30 6.44
C ILE A 92 -2.80 -9.37 7.48
N LEU A 93 -4.06 -8.97 7.28
CA LEU A 93 -4.77 -8.11 8.25
C LEU A 93 -5.01 -8.83 9.57
N SER A 94 -5.27 -10.14 9.52
CA SER A 94 -5.54 -10.91 10.73
C SER A 94 -4.36 -10.92 11.70
N ASP A 95 -3.13 -10.86 11.16
CA ASP A 95 -1.88 -10.87 11.94
C ASP A 95 -1.38 -9.45 12.27
N ALA A 96 -1.68 -8.48 11.41
CA ALA A 96 -1.09 -7.14 11.50
C ALA A 96 -1.94 -6.12 12.27
N VAL A 97 -3.26 -6.33 12.40
CA VAL A 97 -4.16 -5.34 13.00
C VAL A 97 -5.01 -5.89 14.15
N PRO A 98 -5.32 -5.05 15.18
CA PRO A 98 -6.21 -5.42 16.27
C PRO A 98 -7.60 -5.80 15.80
N GLU A 99 -8.24 -6.71 16.53
CA GLU A 99 -9.59 -7.23 16.24
C GLU A 99 -10.62 -6.12 16.01
N ALA A 100 -10.56 -5.04 16.81
CA ALA A 100 -11.46 -3.90 16.72
C ALA A 100 -11.48 -3.21 15.34
N MET A 101 -10.48 -3.46 14.49
CA MET A 101 -10.31 -2.79 13.20
C MET A 101 -10.40 -3.74 12.02
N LYS A 102 -10.28 -5.05 12.26
CA LYS A 102 -10.33 -6.07 11.21
C LYS A 102 -11.60 -5.97 10.38
N GLY A 103 -12.77 -5.77 10.99
CA GLY A 103 -14.04 -5.70 10.25
C GLY A 103 -14.09 -4.56 9.22
N GLY A 104 -13.75 -3.35 9.64
CA GLY A 104 -13.72 -2.18 8.76
C GLY A 104 -12.63 -2.27 7.68
N LEU A 105 -11.42 -2.66 8.06
CA LEU A 105 -10.29 -2.86 7.14
C LEU A 105 -10.59 -3.94 6.10
N THR A 106 -11.08 -5.10 6.54
CA THR A 106 -11.42 -6.24 5.66
C THR A 106 -12.46 -5.81 4.65
N THR A 107 -13.50 -5.08 5.08
CA THR A 107 -14.56 -4.59 4.18
C THR A 107 -14.00 -3.66 3.11
N SER A 108 -13.23 -2.64 3.51
CA SER A 108 -12.69 -1.66 2.57
C SER A 108 -11.62 -2.25 1.64
N LEU A 109 -10.76 -3.14 2.13
CA LEU A 109 -9.74 -3.81 1.30
C LEU A 109 -10.36 -4.83 0.36
N THR A 110 -11.37 -5.57 0.80
CA THR A 110 -12.19 -6.43 -0.07
C THR A 110 -12.76 -5.62 -1.22
N LYS A 111 -13.35 -4.45 -0.93
CA LYS A 111 -13.87 -3.56 -1.97
C LYS A 111 -12.78 -3.10 -2.95
N CYS A 112 -11.60 -2.72 -2.47
CA CYS A 112 -10.51 -2.34 -3.37
C CYS A 112 -10.09 -3.48 -4.31
N LEU A 113 -10.00 -4.71 -3.79
CA LEU A 113 -9.64 -5.89 -4.56
C LEU A 113 -10.72 -6.24 -5.59
N ASP A 114 -12.00 -6.15 -5.21
CA ASP A 114 -13.11 -6.44 -6.11
C ASP A 114 -13.26 -5.39 -7.21
N ASP A 115 -13.08 -4.10 -6.89
CA ASP A 115 -13.23 -3.01 -7.85
C ASP A 115 -12.03 -2.88 -8.82
N HIS A 116 -10.84 -3.32 -8.41
CA HIS A 116 -9.59 -3.02 -9.14
C HIS A 116 -8.68 -4.21 -9.40
N GLY A 117 -8.82 -5.34 -8.70
CA GLY A 117 -7.94 -6.49 -8.83
C GLY A 117 -8.05 -7.17 -10.20
N ASP A 118 -9.25 -7.26 -10.75
CA ASP A 118 -9.48 -7.92 -12.05
C ASP A 118 -8.85 -7.17 -13.22
N GLY A 119 -8.75 -5.83 -13.12
CA GLY A 119 -8.19 -4.95 -14.15
C GLY A 119 -6.67 -4.96 -14.24
N ILE A 120 -5.99 -5.72 -13.38
CA ILE A 120 -4.54 -5.84 -13.39
C ILE A 120 -4.09 -6.71 -14.58
N ASP A 121 -3.19 -6.14 -15.38
CA ASP A 121 -2.42 -6.87 -16.38
C ASP A 121 -1.06 -7.25 -15.77
N PRO A 122 -0.81 -8.54 -15.53
CA PRO A 122 0.45 -8.99 -14.93
C PRO A 122 1.67 -8.74 -15.85
N THR A 123 1.42 -8.58 -17.16
CA THR A 123 2.46 -8.35 -18.18
C THR A 123 2.81 -6.88 -18.38
N ASP A 124 2.12 -5.97 -17.70
CA ASP A 124 2.42 -4.54 -17.73
C ASP A 124 3.75 -4.25 -17.02
N GLU A 125 4.81 -4.06 -17.82
CA GLU A 125 6.16 -3.76 -17.34
C GLU A 125 6.25 -2.41 -16.62
N ALA A 126 5.34 -1.47 -16.91
CA ALA A 126 5.28 -0.18 -16.23
C ALA A 126 4.40 -0.22 -14.96
N CYS A 127 3.81 -1.38 -14.66
CA CYS A 127 2.92 -1.67 -13.54
C CYS A 127 1.72 -0.71 -13.41
N GLN A 128 1.38 0.06 -14.45
CA GLN A 128 0.35 1.09 -14.40
C GLN A 128 -1.04 0.51 -14.09
N THR A 129 -1.32 -0.73 -14.50
CA THR A 129 -2.58 -1.41 -14.16
C THR A 129 -2.74 -1.69 -12.66
N TYR A 130 -1.67 -1.63 -11.85
CA TYR A 130 -1.74 -1.70 -10.38
C TYR A 130 -2.18 -0.38 -9.73
N THR A 131 -2.11 0.75 -10.44
CA THR A 131 -2.38 2.08 -9.88
C THR A 131 -3.72 2.19 -9.16
N PRO A 132 -4.86 1.75 -9.74
CA PRO A 132 -6.16 1.90 -9.11
C PRO A 132 -6.25 1.14 -7.79
N LEU A 133 -5.73 -0.09 -7.75
CA LEU A 133 -5.70 -0.90 -6.53
C LEU A 133 -4.80 -0.27 -5.47
N ALA A 134 -3.58 0.10 -5.85
CA ALA A 134 -2.61 0.73 -4.95
C ALA A 134 -3.19 1.99 -4.31
N MET A 135 -3.82 2.86 -5.12
CA MET A 135 -4.49 4.07 -4.63
C MET A 135 -5.67 3.77 -3.72
N CYS A 136 -6.49 2.77 -4.03
CA CYS A 136 -7.62 2.41 -3.18
C CYS A 136 -7.17 1.94 -1.80
N ILE A 137 -6.24 0.98 -1.75
CA ILE A 137 -5.67 0.45 -0.49
C ILE A 137 -5.06 1.57 0.33
N HIS A 138 -4.40 2.49 -0.34
CA HIS A 138 -3.80 3.65 0.30
C HIS A 138 -4.79 4.59 0.96
N MET A 139 -5.91 4.87 0.28
CA MET A 139 -6.96 5.70 0.84
C MET A 139 -7.58 5.03 2.07
N VAL A 140 -7.78 3.71 2.03
CA VAL A 140 -8.21 2.94 3.20
C VAL A 140 -7.23 3.11 4.35
N TYR A 141 -5.93 3.03 4.06
CA TYR A 141 -4.89 3.23 5.05
C TYR A 141 -4.94 4.63 5.68
N LEU A 142 -5.06 5.70 4.87
CA LEU A 142 -5.16 7.08 5.37
C LEU A 142 -6.40 7.35 6.22
N GLU A 143 -7.53 6.72 5.89
CA GLU A 143 -8.75 6.85 6.70
C GLU A 143 -8.56 6.29 8.11
N ILE A 144 -7.59 5.41 8.27
CA ILE A 144 -7.40 4.60 9.46
C ILE A 144 -6.18 5.06 10.26
N CYS A 145 -5.11 5.39 9.54
CA CYS A 145 -3.84 5.86 10.04
C CYS A 145 -3.65 7.28 9.54
N LYS A 146 -3.79 8.25 10.44
CA LYS A 146 -3.58 9.65 10.10
C LYS A 146 -2.08 9.95 10.22
N PRO A 147 -1.44 10.54 9.20
CA PRO A 147 -0.18 11.21 9.43
C PRO A 147 -0.41 12.39 10.39
N GLU A 148 0.38 12.49 11.47
CA GLU A 148 0.50 13.73 12.25
C GLU A 148 1.28 14.79 11.46
#